data_AF-A0A975A5W7-F1
#
_entry.id   AF-A0A975A5W7-F1
#
_cell.length_a   1.000
_cell.length_b   1.000
_cell.length_c   1.000
_cell.angle_alpha   90.00
_cell.angle_beta   90.00
_cell.angle_gamma   90.00
#
_symmetry.space_group_name_H-M   'P 1'
#
loop_
_entity.id
_entity.type
_entity.pdbx_description
1 polymer ?
#
loop_
_entity_poly.entity_id
_entity_poly.type
_entity_poly.pdbx_seq_one_letter_code
_entity_poly.pdbx_strand_id
1 'polypeptide(L)'
;MGAVLVALALVVLGAAPASAHAELVDSDPAEGAVVETAPEVVTLTFNEPVRLTAQEIAVYDAAGEPVEATAGASGTEVTVELPGAADLADGSYVVSWNVLSGDGHPVAGALTFSVGAPSASVSAPPEAETSSAAVTVLRDVLSIVTLVGLLLAAGLALFVAQVLPRTWPGTTTRARLRRLMTYAAAAGAVGAVLQVPVAAVYGQGLELTDVASALDPGLVVNEVLGAVLVVVGMGLLVRTTTDSPPSRAGGALLVGAAVLALAGPSLVGHTRAFAPTPLLVAADVLHLVAGATWLGGLVGLALSLRALAGREVVAAATLARFSSLAAGVLLAVAATGTLLGWRILGSWGALVATRYGWLLLAKVGVALLVAALGGWNRWRTLPAVTRAVGFGDRERAAAAVTRTVRVEAALLVVLLAITGVLVNQSPRAASVAPVSGTTGVGTATAGDLRVLAVLDPRRTGPNTLLVQVQDAAGEPYDPPVNPVVEMRTDGLDIGTVTVTPIAAGTYRGEVVVPRAGEWEVQVSVALSPFDNPVTTLRLTVRP
;
A
#
# COMPACT_ATOMS: atom_id res chain seq x y z
N MET A 1 24.06 16.96 20.20
CA MET A 1 23.27 16.91 18.94
C MET A 1 23.96 16.10 17.85
N GLY A 2 25.23 16.33 17.51
CA GLY A 2 25.93 15.60 16.43
C GLY A 2 26.00 14.08 16.60
N ALA A 3 26.35 13.56 17.78
CA ALA A 3 26.45 12.12 18.02
C ALA A 3 25.10 11.37 17.93
N VAL A 4 23.99 12.04 18.31
CA VAL A 4 22.63 11.47 18.18
C VAL A 4 22.20 11.44 16.72
N LEU A 5 22.52 12.47 15.94
CA LEU A 5 22.23 12.51 14.50
C LEU A 5 23.04 11.47 13.71
N VAL A 6 24.31 11.24 14.08
CA VAL A 6 25.16 10.22 13.46
C VAL A 6 24.67 8.81 13.83
N ALA A 7 24.30 8.58 15.09
CA ALA A 7 23.70 7.31 15.51
C ALA A 7 22.35 7.04 14.81
N LEU A 8 21.48 8.06 14.67
CA LEU A 8 20.23 7.94 13.91
C LEU A 8 20.50 7.66 12.42
N ALA A 9 21.48 8.33 11.82
CA ALA A 9 21.85 8.13 10.42
C ALA A 9 22.39 6.72 10.16
N LEU A 10 23.20 6.17 11.08
CA LEU A 10 23.72 4.80 10.96
C LEU A 10 22.62 3.74 11.11
N VAL A 11 21.60 3.98 11.94
CA VAL A 11 20.41 3.11 12.06
C VAL A 11 19.51 3.19 10.81
N VAL A 12 19.38 4.38 10.21
CA VAL A 12 18.61 4.59 8.97
C VAL A 12 19.29 3.96 7.75
N LEU A 13 20.62 4.00 7.68
CA LEU A 13 21.40 3.47 6.55
C LEU A 13 21.56 1.95 6.56
N GLY A 14 21.37 1.28 7.71
CA GLY A 14 21.56 -0.17 7.86
C GLY A 14 20.30 -1.03 7.64
N ALA A 15 19.13 -0.43 7.47
CA ALA A 15 17.87 -1.18 7.33
C ALA A 15 17.47 -1.32 5.85
N ALA A 16 17.50 -2.56 5.34
CA ALA A 16 17.00 -2.87 4.01
C ALA A 16 15.50 -2.51 3.88
N PRO A 17 15.01 -2.12 2.69
CA PRO A 17 13.61 -1.85 2.50
C PRO A 17 12.74 -3.10 2.79
N ALA A 18 11.94 -3.09 3.87
CA ALA A 18 10.84 -4.03 4.06
C ALA A 18 9.70 -3.57 3.15
N SER A 19 8.78 -4.46 2.78
CA SER A 19 7.60 -4.11 2.00
C SER A 19 6.48 -3.65 2.93
N ALA A 20 5.45 -3.01 2.38
CA ALA A 20 4.18 -2.85 3.10
C ALA A 20 3.01 -3.14 2.19
N HIS A 21 3.15 -4.14 1.33
CA HIS A 21 2.12 -4.81 0.55
C HIS A 21 2.72 -6.17 0.23
N ALA A 22 1.97 -7.23 0.54
CA ALA A 22 2.42 -8.58 0.34
C ALA A 22 2.55 -8.83 -1.16
N GLU A 23 3.75 -9.21 -1.59
CA GLU A 23 3.99 -9.70 -2.93
C GLU A 23 4.51 -11.12 -2.80
N LEU A 24 4.02 -12.00 -3.66
CA LEU A 24 4.60 -13.32 -3.81
C LEU A 24 6.04 -13.13 -4.32
N VAL A 25 7.01 -13.62 -3.55
CA VAL A 25 8.44 -13.56 -3.90
C VAL A 25 9.01 -14.93 -4.26
N ASP A 26 8.37 -15.99 -3.80
CA ASP A 26 8.76 -17.37 -4.10
C ASP A 26 7.55 -18.31 -4.00
N SER A 27 7.62 -19.44 -4.69
CA SER A 27 6.63 -20.51 -4.57
C SER A 27 7.23 -21.89 -4.86
N ASP A 28 6.69 -22.91 -4.20
CA ASP A 28 6.98 -24.31 -4.46
C ASP A 28 5.67 -25.09 -4.57
N PRO A 29 5.29 -25.62 -5.76
CA PRO A 29 6.01 -25.49 -7.03
C PRO A 29 6.12 -24.05 -7.54
N ALA A 30 7.17 -23.79 -8.33
CA ALA A 30 7.35 -22.50 -8.98
C ALA A 30 6.27 -22.23 -10.04
N GLU A 31 6.02 -20.96 -10.35
CA GLU A 31 5.13 -20.56 -11.45
C GLU A 31 5.52 -21.24 -12.76
N GLY A 32 4.58 -21.97 -13.36
CA GLY A 32 4.74 -22.74 -14.58
C GLY A 32 5.49 -24.08 -14.42
N ALA A 33 5.82 -24.49 -13.20
CA ALA A 33 6.55 -25.74 -12.97
C ALA A 33 5.76 -26.97 -13.42
N VAL A 34 6.48 -27.97 -13.94
CA VAL A 34 5.95 -29.30 -14.24
C VAL A 34 6.63 -30.28 -13.29
N VAL A 35 5.85 -30.89 -12.40
CA VAL A 35 6.33 -31.86 -11.42
C VAL A 35 5.94 -33.28 -11.83
N GLU A 36 6.83 -34.24 -11.61
CA GLU A 36 6.59 -35.64 -11.97
C GLU A 36 5.47 -36.28 -11.14
N THR A 37 5.37 -35.89 -9.87
CA THR A 37 4.35 -36.37 -8.94
C THR A 37 3.64 -35.20 -8.28
N ALA A 38 2.33 -35.34 -8.08
CA ALA A 38 1.53 -34.33 -7.38
C ALA A 38 2.10 -34.03 -5.98
N PRO A 39 2.30 -32.73 -5.64
CA PRO A 39 2.82 -32.36 -4.33
C PRO A 39 1.71 -32.48 -3.27
N GLU A 40 2.07 -32.89 -2.06
CA GLU A 40 1.13 -32.89 -0.93
C GLU A 40 0.83 -31.45 -0.44
N VAL A 41 1.76 -30.52 -0.68
CA VAL A 41 1.68 -29.13 -0.23
C VAL A 41 2.22 -28.19 -1.31
N VAL A 42 1.49 -27.11 -1.57
CA VAL A 42 1.99 -25.93 -2.29
C VAL A 42 2.34 -24.85 -1.27
N THR A 43 3.54 -24.29 -1.37
CA THR A 43 4.01 -23.21 -0.50
C THR A 43 4.11 -21.91 -1.28
N LEU A 44 3.51 -20.84 -0.76
CA LEU A 44 3.57 -19.48 -1.26
C LEU A 44 4.34 -18.61 -0.26
N THR A 45 5.45 -18.01 -0.67
CA THR A 45 6.25 -17.14 0.21
C THR A 45 6.09 -15.68 -0.21
N PHE A 46 5.70 -14.85 0.76
CA PHE A 46 5.51 -13.42 0.60
C PHE A 46 6.67 -12.62 1.20
N ASN A 47 6.87 -11.40 0.73
CA ASN A 47 7.89 -10.48 1.27
C ASN A 47 7.56 -9.90 2.67
N GLU A 48 6.38 -10.19 3.20
CA GLU A 48 5.92 -9.74 4.52
C GLU A 48 4.85 -10.68 5.07
N PRO A 49 4.54 -10.61 6.38
CA PRO A 49 3.52 -11.47 6.96
C PRO A 49 2.13 -11.24 6.37
N VAL A 50 1.40 -12.32 6.10
CA VAL A 50 0.03 -12.32 5.58
C VAL A 50 -0.93 -13.05 6.51
N ARG A 51 -2.22 -12.73 6.42
CA ARG A 51 -3.31 -13.40 7.12
C ARG A 51 -4.32 -13.94 6.12
N LEU A 52 -4.87 -15.11 6.38
CA LEU A 52 -5.96 -15.66 5.56
C LEU A 52 -7.25 -14.87 5.81
N THR A 53 -8.07 -14.77 4.77
CA THR A 53 -9.42 -14.20 4.85
C THR A 53 -10.46 -15.33 4.78
N ALA A 54 -11.73 -15.03 5.06
CA ALA A 54 -12.82 -16.02 4.91
C ALA A 54 -13.07 -16.43 3.45
N GLN A 55 -12.57 -15.66 2.47
CA GLN A 55 -12.54 -16.02 1.05
C GLN A 55 -11.15 -16.59 0.77
N GLU A 56 -11.04 -17.90 0.95
CA GLU A 56 -9.78 -18.63 1.08
C GLU A 56 -8.93 -18.70 -0.20
N ILE A 57 -7.78 -19.35 -0.06
CA ILE A 57 -7.06 -19.90 -1.18
C ILE A 57 -7.89 -21.00 -1.82
N ALA A 58 -7.98 -20.98 -3.15
CA ALA A 58 -8.69 -21.98 -3.92
C ALA A 58 -7.74 -22.60 -4.94
N VAL A 59 -7.91 -23.90 -5.18
CA VAL A 59 -7.17 -24.65 -6.19
C VAL A 59 -8.16 -25.09 -7.26
N TYR A 60 -7.79 -24.92 -8.51
CA TYR A 60 -8.60 -25.29 -9.67
C TYR A 60 -7.81 -26.20 -10.59
N ASP A 61 -8.49 -27.13 -11.24
CA ASP A 61 -7.91 -27.89 -12.35
C ASP A 61 -7.90 -27.08 -13.65
N ALA A 62 -7.39 -27.67 -14.73
CA ALA A 62 -7.30 -27.02 -16.04
C ALA A 62 -8.67 -26.66 -16.65
N ALA A 63 -9.76 -27.33 -16.25
CA ALA A 63 -11.11 -27.02 -16.68
C ALA A 63 -11.74 -25.87 -15.88
N GLY A 64 -11.12 -25.48 -14.75
CA GLY A 64 -11.63 -24.48 -13.82
C GLY A 64 -12.54 -25.09 -12.75
N GLU A 65 -12.52 -26.41 -12.58
CA GLU A 65 -13.27 -27.08 -11.51
C GLU A 65 -12.46 -27.01 -10.20
N PRO A 66 -13.14 -26.77 -9.05
CA PRO A 66 -12.46 -26.66 -7.78
C PRO A 66 -11.89 -28.01 -7.32
N VAL A 67 -10.67 -27.96 -6.82
CA VAL A 67 -9.97 -29.08 -6.18
C VAL A 67 -10.03 -28.86 -4.67
N GLU A 68 -10.34 -29.90 -3.91
CA GLU A 68 -10.35 -29.82 -2.45
C GLU A 68 -8.95 -29.47 -1.94
N ALA A 69 -8.84 -28.40 -1.14
CA ALA A 69 -7.59 -27.96 -0.56
C ALA A 69 -7.84 -27.29 0.79
N THR A 70 -6.86 -27.35 1.68
CA THR A 70 -6.88 -26.62 2.96
C THR A 70 -5.68 -25.70 3.06
N ALA A 71 -5.90 -24.46 3.52
CA ALA A 71 -4.84 -23.46 3.58
C ALA A 71 -4.53 -23.02 5.02
N GLY A 72 -3.25 -22.77 5.28
CA GLY A 72 -2.75 -22.19 6.53
C GLY A 72 -1.73 -21.10 6.26
N ALA A 73 -1.69 -20.06 7.10
CA ALA A 73 -0.68 -19.00 7.01
C ALA A 73 0.14 -18.90 8.29
N SER A 74 1.45 -18.78 8.14
CA SER A 74 2.40 -18.61 9.23
C SER A 74 3.48 -17.60 8.85
N GLY A 75 3.43 -16.42 9.45
CA GLY A 75 4.35 -15.34 9.09
C GLY A 75 4.22 -14.98 7.61
N THR A 76 5.31 -15.10 6.86
CA THR A 76 5.42 -14.80 5.43
C THR A 76 5.01 -15.95 4.52
N GLU A 77 4.74 -17.13 5.07
CA GLU A 77 4.45 -18.33 4.27
C GLU A 77 2.97 -18.69 4.36
N VAL A 78 2.44 -19.12 3.22
CA VAL A 78 1.12 -19.73 3.12
C VAL A 78 1.26 -21.12 2.53
N THR A 79 0.76 -22.12 3.22
CA THR A 79 0.79 -23.52 2.82
C THR A 79 -0.60 -23.97 2.41
N VAL A 80 -0.70 -24.61 1.25
CA VAL A 80 -1.92 -25.13 0.66
C VAL A 80 -1.77 -26.64 0.58
N GLU A 81 -2.45 -27.36 1.45
CA GLU A 81 -2.48 -28.82 1.47
C GLU A 81 -3.44 -29.31 0.38
N LEU A 82 -2.93 -30.19 -0.48
CA LEU A 82 -3.68 -30.79 -1.58
C LEU A 82 -4.13 -32.21 -1.20
N PRO A 83 -5.08 -32.81 -1.94
CA PRO A 83 -5.42 -34.23 -1.80
C PRO A 83 -4.16 -35.08 -2.05
N GLY A 84 -4.14 -36.31 -1.53
CA GLY A 84 -2.98 -37.18 -1.67
C GLY A 84 -2.58 -37.37 -3.14
N ALA A 85 -1.30 -37.63 -3.41
CA ALA A 85 -0.76 -37.65 -4.77
C ALA A 85 -1.45 -38.64 -5.74
N ALA A 86 -2.20 -39.63 -5.23
CA ALA A 86 -2.99 -40.57 -6.03
C ALA A 86 -4.35 -40.01 -6.50
N ASP A 87 -4.79 -38.89 -5.93
CA ASP A 87 -6.11 -38.29 -6.16
C ASP A 87 -6.07 -37.11 -7.15
N LEU A 88 -4.86 -36.62 -7.49
CA LEU A 88 -4.66 -35.57 -8.50
C LEU A 88 -4.28 -36.20 -9.84
N ALA A 89 -5.02 -35.84 -10.89
CA ALA A 89 -4.76 -36.28 -12.25
C ALA A 89 -3.62 -35.48 -12.90
N ASP A 90 -3.02 -36.05 -13.94
CA ASP A 90 -2.07 -35.31 -14.78
C ASP A 90 -2.76 -34.11 -15.45
N GLY A 91 -2.10 -32.96 -15.42
CA GLY A 91 -2.64 -31.72 -15.96
C GLY A 91 -2.17 -30.47 -15.22
N SER A 92 -2.64 -29.32 -15.71
CA SER A 92 -2.36 -28.02 -15.10
C SER A 92 -3.34 -27.71 -13.97
N TYR A 93 -2.82 -27.08 -12.92
CA TYR A 93 -3.54 -26.64 -11.74
C TYR A 93 -3.27 -25.16 -11.49
N VAL A 94 -4.30 -24.44 -11.04
CA VAL A 94 -4.23 -23.02 -10.72
C VAL A 94 -4.51 -22.83 -9.24
N VAL A 95 -3.54 -22.27 -8.51
CA VAL A 95 -3.69 -21.85 -7.11
C VAL A 95 -4.00 -20.36 -7.10
N SER A 96 -5.22 -20.00 -6.72
CA SER A 96 -5.68 -18.63 -6.56
C SER A 96 -5.69 -18.25 -5.08
N TRP A 97 -5.30 -17.02 -4.74
CA TRP A 97 -5.31 -16.53 -3.37
C TRP A 97 -5.91 -15.14 -3.25
N ASN A 98 -6.53 -14.88 -2.09
CA ASN A 98 -6.88 -13.55 -1.60
C ASN A 98 -6.45 -13.44 -0.13
N VAL A 99 -5.28 -12.85 0.10
CA VAL A 99 -4.67 -12.76 1.44
C VAL A 99 -4.66 -11.33 1.93
N LEU A 100 -4.74 -11.14 3.24
CA LEU A 100 -4.64 -9.83 3.87
C LEU A 100 -3.19 -9.54 4.25
N SER A 101 -2.61 -8.50 3.66
CA SER A 101 -1.29 -8.00 4.04
C SER A 101 -1.25 -7.54 5.51
N GLY A 102 -0.05 -7.48 6.09
CA GLY A 102 0.21 -6.88 7.40
C GLY A 102 -0.24 -5.42 7.54
N ASP A 103 -0.49 -4.70 6.45
CA ASP A 103 -1.01 -3.33 6.45
C ASP A 103 -2.55 -3.24 6.42
N GLY A 104 -3.25 -4.36 6.22
CA GLY A 104 -4.71 -4.44 6.13
C GLY A 104 -5.27 -4.34 4.71
N HIS A 105 -4.45 -4.37 3.67
CA HIS A 105 -4.90 -4.41 2.28
C HIS A 105 -5.03 -5.84 1.75
N PRO A 106 -6.14 -6.17 1.06
CA PRO A 106 -6.27 -7.46 0.39
C PRO A 106 -5.35 -7.49 -0.83
N VAL A 107 -4.66 -8.62 -1.00
CA VAL A 107 -3.80 -8.93 -2.13
C VAL A 107 -4.31 -10.22 -2.76
N ALA A 108 -4.76 -10.09 -4.00
CA ALA A 108 -5.18 -11.21 -4.82
C ALA A 108 -4.10 -11.58 -5.85
N GLY A 109 -4.02 -12.86 -6.19
CA GLY A 109 -3.15 -13.36 -7.24
C GLY A 109 -3.45 -14.82 -7.57
N ALA A 110 -2.77 -15.32 -8.60
CA ALA A 110 -2.87 -16.71 -9.01
C ALA A 110 -1.51 -17.22 -9.50
N LEU A 111 -1.31 -18.53 -9.30
CA LEU A 111 -0.13 -19.33 -9.64
C LEU A 111 -0.61 -20.52 -10.48
N THR A 112 0.12 -20.91 -11.51
CA THR A 112 -0.12 -22.16 -12.25
C THR A 112 1.05 -23.13 -12.09
N PHE A 113 0.77 -24.42 -11.86
CA PHE A 113 1.75 -25.52 -11.98
C PHE A 113 1.11 -26.70 -12.72
N SER A 114 1.87 -27.74 -13.05
CA SER A 114 1.33 -28.95 -13.71
C SER A 114 1.91 -30.22 -13.12
N VAL A 115 1.10 -31.27 -13.03
CA VAL A 115 1.49 -32.62 -12.64
C VAL A 115 1.60 -33.49 -13.90
N GLY A 116 2.72 -34.19 -14.07
CA GLY A 116 3.01 -35.04 -15.23
C GLY A 116 3.28 -34.22 -16.51
N ALA A 117 2.23 -33.60 -17.05
CA ALA A 117 2.30 -32.77 -18.24
C ALA A 117 1.33 -31.56 -18.19
N PRO A 118 1.67 -30.42 -18.81
CA PRO A 118 0.78 -29.28 -18.93
C PRO A 118 -0.49 -29.58 -19.76
N SER A 119 -1.62 -29.03 -19.34
CA SER A 119 -2.86 -29.08 -20.12
C SER A 119 -2.79 -28.16 -21.33
N ALA A 120 -3.49 -28.55 -22.41
CA ALA A 120 -3.51 -27.79 -23.67
C ALA A 120 -4.16 -26.40 -23.54
N SER A 121 -5.08 -26.26 -22.58
CA SER A 121 -5.76 -25.02 -22.24
C SER A 121 -6.03 -25.01 -20.75
N VAL A 122 -5.93 -23.83 -20.14
CA VAL A 122 -6.28 -23.60 -18.72
C VAL A 122 -7.40 -22.56 -18.69
N SER A 123 -8.52 -22.91 -18.08
CA SER A 123 -9.57 -21.95 -17.79
C SER A 123 -9.11 -21.01 -16.67
N ALA A 124 -9.35 -19.72 -16.82
CA ALA A 124 -9.01 -18.77 -15.78
C ALA A 124 -9.92 -19.01 -14.56
N PRO A 125 -9.37 -19.05 -13.33
CA PRO A 125 -10.19 -19.11 -12.14
C PRO A 125 -11.07 -17.86 -12.06
N PRO A 126 -12.23 -17.93 -11.39
CA PRO A 126 -13.03 -16.74 -11.11
C PRO A 126 -12.17 -15.69 -10.38
N GLU A 127 -12.30 -14.42 -10.77
CA GLU A 127 -11.62 -13.33 -10.08
C GLU A 127 -12.06 -13.31 -8.61
N ALA A 128 -11.08 -13.15 -7.70
CA ALA A 128 -11.39 -12.99 -6.29
C ALA A 128 -12.35 -11.81 -6.10
N GLU A 129 -13.45 -12.02 -5.38
CA GLU A 129 -14.41 -10.95 -5.13
C GLU A 129 -13.73 -9.84 -4.32
N THR A 130 -13.72 -8.63 -4.88
CA THR A 130 -13.31 -7.42 -4.18
C THR A 130 -14.54 -6.65 -3.74
N SER A 131 -14.45 -6.00 -2.57
CA SER A 131 -15.55 -5.17 -2.08
C SER A 131 -15.96 -4.08 -3.08
N SER A 132 -17.25 -3.75 -3.09
CA SER A 132 -17.83 -2.77 -3.99
C SER A 132 -17.18 -1.38 -3.91
N ALA A 133 -17.41 -0.61 -4.97
CA ALA A 133 -17.07 0.82 -5.00
C ALA A 133 -17.70 1.58 -3.82
N ALA A 134 -18.86 1.17 -3.33
CA ALA A 134 -19.52 1.78 -2.18
C ALA A 134 -18.73 1.58 -0.88
N VAL A 135 -18.25 0.35 -0.61
CA VAL A 135 -17.37 0.04 0.53
C VAL A 135 -16.07 0.84 0.44
N THR A 136 -15.46 0.87 -0.75
CA THR A 136 -14.20 1.60 -0.98
C THR A 136 -14.38 3.11 -0.74
N VAL A 137 -15.44 3.72 -1.26
CA VAL A 137 -15.74 5.15 -1.04
C VAL A 137 -16.06 5.42 0.43
N LEU A 138 -16.83 4.56 1.10
CA LEU A 138 -17.14 4.71 2.52
C LEU A 138 -15.86 4.70 3.36
N ARG A 139 -14.94 3.76 3.08
CA ARG A 139 -13.63 3.68 3.72
C ARG A 139 -12.85 4.99 3.56
N ASP A 140 -12.77 5.52 2.34
CA ASP A 140 -12.08 6.79 2.05
C ASP A 140 -12.73 7.97 2.81
N VAL A 141 -14.05 8.06 2.80
CA VAL A 141 -14.79 9.11 3.52
C VAL A 141 -14.53 9.02 5.03
N LEU A 142 -14.57 7.82 5.61
CA LEU A 142 -14.27 7.62 7.02
C LEU A 142 -12.82 7.97 7.35
N SER A 143 -11.85 7.64 6.49
CA SER A 143 -10.45 8.07 6.65
C SER A 143 -10.31 9.58 6.68
N ILE A 144 -11.00 10.29 5.78
CA ILE A 144 -11.01 11.76 5.74
C ILE A 144 -11.65 12.35 7.01
N VAL A 145 -12.84 11.88 7.39
CA VAL A 145 -13.55 12.36 8.58
C VAL A 145 -12.73 12.14 9.84
N THR A 146 -12.14 10.96 10.00
CA THR A 146 -11.26 10.63 11.13
C THR A 146 -10.05 11.56 11.18
N LEU A 147 -9.30 11.68 10.08
CA LEU A 147 -8.09 12.51 10.05
C LEU A 147 -8.38 13.99 10.29
N VAL A 148 -9.41 14.55 9.63
CA VAL A 148 -9.79 15.96 9.82
C VAL A 148 -10.24 16.21 11.26
N GLY A 149 -11.12 15.35 11.80
CA GLY A 149 -11.61 15.46 13.17
C GLY A 149 -10.49 15.34 14.21
N LEU A 150 -9.66 14.31 14.07
CA LEU A 150 -8.52 14.00 14.93
C LEU A 150 -7.50 15.14 14.96
N LEU A 151 -6.98 15.56 13.80
CA LEU A 151 -5.93 16.59 13.73
C LEU A 151 -6.47 17.96 14.14
N LEU A 152 -7.73 18.28 13.83
CA LEU A 152 -8.32 19.55 14.24
C LEU A 152 -8.55 19.58 15.75
N ALA A 153 -9.11 18.53 16.35
CA ALA A 153 -9.35 18.48 17.79
C ALA A 153 -8.04 18.50 18.59
N ALA A 154 -7.10 17.62 18.25
CA ALA A 154 -5.78 17.57 18.89
C ALA A 154 -5.05 18.91 18.69
N GLY A 155 -5.06 19.45 17.47
CA GLY A 155 -4.44 20.72 17.14
C GLY A 155 -4.99 21.91 17.94
N LEU A 156 -6.31 22.01 18.08
CA LEU A 156 -6.94 23.07 18.87
C LEU A 156 -6.60 22.95 20.36
N ALA A 157 -6.53 21.73 20.90
CA ALA A 157 -6.08 21.49 22.26
C ALA A 157 -4.61 21.93 22.46
N LEU A 158 -3.72 21.58 21.53
CA LEU A 158 -2.32 21.99 21.55
C LEU A 158 -2.18 23.53 21.44
N PHE A 159 -3.00 24.17 20.60
CA PHE A 159 -3.06 25.62 20.50
C PHE A 159 -3.48 26.28 21.83
N VAL A 160 -4.53 25.76 22.48
CA VAL A 160 -5.00 26.25 23.79
C VAL A 160 -3.95 26.05 24.89
N ALA A 161 -3.24 24.92 24.87
CA ALA A 161 -2.25 24.57 25.90
C ALA A 161 -0.92 25.32 25.75
N GLN A 162 -0.47 25.55 24.52
CA GLN A 162 0.90 26.01 24.22
C GLN A 162 0.96 27.44 23.67
N VAL A 163 0.00 27.83 22.84
CA VAL A 163 0.03 29.12 22.14
C VAL A 163 -0.74 30.19 22.92
N LEU A 164 -2.00 29.92 23.24
CA LEU A 164 -2.90 30.92 23.81
C LEU A 164 -2.49 31.32 25.24
N PRO A 165 -2.18 32.60 25.52
CA PRO A 165 -1.70 33.02 26.83
C PRO A 165 -2.67 32.69 27.97
N ARG A 166 -2.15 32.10 29.06
CA ARG A 166 -2.94 31.77 30.27
C ARG A 166 -3.45 33.02 31.00
N THR A 167 -2.74 34.14 30.84
CA THR A 167 -3.12 35.45 31.40
C THR A 167 -4.34 36.06 30.72
N TRP A 168 -4.75 35.55 29.56
CA TRP A 168 -5.93 36.02 28.86
C TRP A 168 -7.13 35.09 29.13
N PRO A 169 -8.16 35.55 29.85
CA PRO A 169 -9.35 34.74 30.15
C PRO A 169 -10.07 34.33 28.87
N GLY A 170 -10.39 35.28 27.99
CA GLY A 170 -10.90 35.02 26.64
C GLY A 170 -12.10 34.07 26.57
N THR A 171 -12.98 34.06 27.59
CA THR A 171 -13.99 33.00 27.83
C THR A 171 -14.86 32.70 26.60
N THR A 172 -15.37 33.72 25.90
CA THR A 172 -16.15 33.53 24.67
C THR A 172 -15.35 32.87 23.55
N THR A 173 -14.07 33.21 23.41
CA THR A 173 -13.20 32.62 22.38
C THR A 173 -12.86 31.18 22.75
N ARG A 174 -12.53 30.92 24.03
CA ARG A 174 -12.29 29.56 24.53
C ARG A 174 -13.52 28.67 24.40
N ALA A 175 -14.72 29.19 24.65
CA ALA A 175 -15.97 28.45 24.44
C ALA A 175 -16.24 28.11 22.97
N ARG A 176 -15.83 28.97 22.03
CA ARG A 176 -15.89 28.67 20.58
C ARG A 176 -14.86 27.61 20.19
N LEU A 177 -13.62 27.76 20.65
CA LEU A 177 -12.55 26.78 20.42
C LEU A 177 -12.93 25.40 20.98
N ARG A 178 -13.46 25.35 22.21
CA ARG A 178 -13.94 24.13 22.87
C ARG A 178 -15.09 23.50 22.08
N ARG A 179 -16.10 24.27 21.68
CA ARG A 179 -17.22 23.74 20.86
C ARG A 179 -16.73 23.10 19.57
N LEU A 180 -15.89 23.81 18.81
CA LEU A 180 -15.33 23.27 17.57
C LEU A 180 -14.46 22.03 17.82
N MET A 181 -13.61 22.08 18.84
CA MET A 181 -12.78 20.94 19.25
C MET A 181 -13.65 19.74 19.63
N THR A 182 -14.76 19.93 20.37
CA THR A 182 -15.69 18.84 20.74
C THR A 182 -16.38 18.26 19.52
N TYR A 183 -16.85 19.07 18.57
CA TYR A 183 -17.44 18.56 17.33
C TYR A 183 -16.41 17.79 16.48
N ALA A 184 -15.20 18.31 16.35
CA ALA A 184 -14.11 17.65 15.64
C ALA A 184 -13.71 16.32 16.33
N ALA A 185 -13.64 16.32 17.67
CA ALA A 185 -13.33 15.14 18.46
C ALA A 185 -14.41 14.06 18.32
N ALA A 186 -15.69 14.45 18.34
CA ALA A 186 -16.81 13.54 18.13
C ALA A 186 -16.78 12.95 16.72
N ALA A 187 -16.59 13.77 15.68
CA ALA A 187 -16.48 13.31 14.31
C ALA A 187 -15.30 12.35 14.12
N GLY A 188 -14.13 12.70 14.68
CA GLY A 188 -12.92 11.87 14.62
C GLY A 188 -13.08 10.53 15.34
N ALA A 189 -13.69 10.53 16.53
CA ALA A 189 -13.95 9.32 17.32
C ALA A 189 -14.99 8.41 16.65
N VAL A 190 -16.09 8.96 16.15
CA VAL A 190 -17.10 8.19 15.41
C VAL A 190 -16.50 7.60 14.14
N GLY A 191 -15.74 8.39 13.37
CA GLY A 191 -15.03 7.91 12.19
C GLY A 191 -14.11 6.73 12.52
N ALA A 192 -13.28 6.84 13.56
CA ALA A 192 -12.36 5.78 13.96
C ALA A 192 -13.09 4.48 14.39
N VAL A 193 -14.22 4.59 15.10
CA VAL A 193 -15.02 3.43 15.49
C VAL A 193 -15.67 2.77 14.26
N LEU A 194 -16.22 3.55 13.33
CA LEU A 194 -16.86 3.03 12.12
C LEU A 194 -15.86 2.45 11.11
N GLN A 195 -14.58 2.85 11.16
CA GLN A 195 -13.55 2.24 10.31
C GLN A 195 -13.31 0.77 10.65
N VAL A 196 -13.50 0.34 11.91
CA VAL A 196 -13.25 -1.06 12.32
C VAL A 196 -14.11 -2.06 11.51
N PRO A 197 -15.45 -1.98 11.50
CA PRO A 197 -16.27 -2.89 10.70
C PRO A 197 -16.07 -2.71 9.19
N VAL A 198 -15.77 -1.49 8.71
CA VAL A 198 -15.53 -1.23 7.28
C VAL A 198 -14.20 -1.85 6.82
N ALA A 199 -13.16 -1.78 7.65
CA ALA A 199 -11.88 -2.45 7.40
C ALA A 199 -12.05 -3.97 7.40
N ALA A 200 -12.89 -4.51 8.29
CA ALA A 200 -13.19 -5.95 8.37
C ALA A 200 -13.78 -6.49 7.06
N VAL A 201 -14.82 -5.82 6.52
CA VAL A 201 -15.43 -6.24 5.25
C VAL A 201 -14.50 -5.99 4.07
N TYR A 202 -13.83 -4.82 4.03
CA TYR A 202 -12.92 -4.46 2.95
C TYR A 202 -11.75 -5.44 2.82
N GLY A 203 -11.12 -5.80 3.93
CA GLY A 203 -9.98 -6.71 3.95
C GLY A 203 -10.32 -8.13 3.49
N GLN A 204 -11.61 -8.49 3.48
CA GLN A 204 -12.09 -9.82 3.08
C GLN A 204 -12.87 -9.80 1.76
N GLY A 205 -12.91 -8.67 1.06
CA GLY A 205 -13.68 -8.54 -0.19
C GLY A 205 -15.20 -8.61 -0.01
N LEU A 206 -15.71 -8.41 1.22
CA LEU A 206 -17.13 -8.54 1.55
C LEU A 206 -17.89 -7.22 1.43
N GLU A 207 -19.23 -7.30 1.49
CA GLU A 207 -20.12 -6.14 1.46
C GLU A 207 -20.57 -5.70 2.87
N LEU A 208 -21.18 -4.51 2.96
CA LEU A 208 -21.67 -3.97 4.24
C LEU A 208 -22.79 -4.82 4.88
N THR A 209 -23.46 -5.65 4.09
CA THR A 209 -24.45 -6.61 4.59
C THR A 209 -23.83 -7.72 5.43
N ASP A 210 -22.54 -7.99 5.22
CA ASP A 210 -21.82 -9.12 5.83
C ASP A 210 -20.99 -8.70 7.05
N VAL A 211 -21.17 -7.47 7.56
CA VAL A 211 -20.40 -6.95 8.71
C VAL A 211 -20.45 -7.87 9.93
N ALA A 212 -21.57 -8.56 10.16
CA ALA A 212 -21.72 -9.45 11.30
C ALA A 212 -20.84 -10.70 11.19
N SER A 213 -20.66 -11.25 9.99
CA SER A 213 -19.79 -12.40 9.73
C SER A 213 -18.33 -12.00 9.51
N ALA A 214 -18.08 -10.77 9.05
CA ALA A 214 -16.73 -10.27 8.77
C ALA A 214 -15.92 -9.90 10.03
N LEU A 215 -16.54 -9.69 11.19
CA LEU A 215 -15.86 -9.25 12.40
C LEU A 215 -15.07 -10.38 13.08
N ASP A 216 -13.90 -10.70 12.54
CA ASP A 216 -12.89 -11.56 13.16
C ASP A 216 -11.92 -10.73 14.03
N PRO A 217 -11.86 -10.96 15.36
CA PRO A 217 -10.91 -10.29 16.25
C PRO A 217 -9.44 -10.40 15.82
N GLY A 218 -9.04 -11.50 15.17
CA GLY A 218 -7.68 -11.71 14.67
C GLY A 218 -7.33 -10.81 13.47
N LEU A 219 -8.35 -10.40 12.70
CA LEU A 219 -8.19 -9.53 11.55
C LEU A 219 -8.22 -8.05 11.92
N VAL A 220 -9.01 -7.66 12.93
CA VAL A 220 -9.26 -6.23 13.28
C VAL A 220 -8.62 -5.72 14.57
N VAL A 221 -7.74 -6.50 15.23
CA VAL A 221 -7.16 -6.13 16.53
C VAL A 221 -6.46 -4.77 16.51
N ASN A 222 -5.75 -4.45 15.42
CA ASN A 222 -4.98 -3.21 15.31
C ASN A 222 -5.91 -1.99 15.11
N GLU A 223 -6.96 -2.18 14.32
CA GLU A 223 -8.02 -1.23 14.03
C GLU A 223 -8.77 -0.89 15.32
N VAL A 224 -9.10 -1.91 16.13
CA VAL A 224 -9.73 -1.75 17.44
C VAL A 224 -8.81 -0.98 18.39
N LEU A 225 -7.53 -1.36 18.51
CA LEU A 225 -6.58 -0.66 19.38
C LEU A 225 -6.37 0.80 18.94
N GLY A 226 -6.24 1.05 17.65
CA GLY A 226 -6.15 2.39 17.07
C GLY A 226 -7.38 3.23 17.41
N ALA A 227 -8.58 2.67 17.23
CA ALA A 227 -9.84 3.33 17.57
C ALA A 227 -9.95 3.63 19.08
N VAL A 228 -9.53 2.70 19.94
CA VAL A 228 -9.50 2.92 21.40
C VAL A 228 -8.59 4.08 21.77
N LEU A 229 -7.37 4.15 21.23
CA LEU A 229 -6.45 5.26 21.49
C LEU A 229 -7.06 6.62 21.05
N VAL A 230 -7.68 6.66 19.86
CA VAL A 230 -8.36 7.86 19.37
C VAL A 230 -9.51 8.25 20.29
N VAL A 231 -10.42 7.33 20.62
CA VAL A 231 -11.60 7.60 21.46
C VAL A 231 -11.19 8.05 22.86
N VAL A 232 -10.25 7.35 23.50
CA VAL A 232 -9.77 7.69 24.85
C VAL A 232 -9.08 9.04 24.85
N GLY A 233 -8.16 9.27 23.91
CA GLY A 233 -7.46 10.55 23.79
C GLY A 233 -8.43 11.71 23.53
N MET A 234 -9.38 11.55 22.61
CA MET A 234 -10.42 12.55 22.32
C MET A 234 -11.35 12.81 23.53
N GLY A 235 -11.77 11.75 24.23
CA GLY A 235 -12.56 11.86 25.45
C GLY A 235 -11.82 12.65 26.54
N LEU A 236 -10.52 12.39 26.72
CA LEU A 236 -9.68 13.16 27.63
C LEU A 236 -9.55 14.62 27.20
N LEU A 237 -9.38 14.92 25.91
CA LEU A 237 -9.35 16.31 25.41
C LEU A 237 -10.65 17.06 25.73
N VAL A 238 -11.80 16.45 25.45
CA VAL A 238 -13.12 17.04 25.71
C VAL A 238 -13.35 17.26 27.20
N ARG A 239 -12.96 16.28 28.04
CA ARG A 239 -13.12 16.36 29.50
C ARG A 239 -12.25 17.43 30.14
N THR A 240 -11.06 17.67 29.59
CA THR A 240 -10.04 18.53 30.21
C THR A 240 -10.09 19.97 29.71
N THR A 241 -10.65 20.19 28.51
CA THR A 241 -10.81 21.54 27.95
C THR A 241 -11.99 22.25 28.60
N THR A 242 -11.74 23.44 29.14
CA THR A 242 -12.75 24.30 29.77
C THR A 242 -12.78 25.67 29.12
N ASP A 243 -13.80 26.48 29.47
CA ASP A 243 -13.89 27.87 29.02
C ASP A 243 -12.90 28.80 29.75
N SER A 244 -12.21 28.28 30.76
CA SER A 244 -11.16 28.96 31.53
C SER A 244 -9.75 28.59 31.03
N PRO A 245 -8.74 29.44 31.28
CA PRO A 245 -7.36 29.10 30.96
C PRO A 245 -6.91 27.82 31.69
N PRO A 246 -6.24 26.87 31.00
CA PRO A 246 -5.78 25.65 31.65
C PRO A 246 -4.63 25.95 32.63
N SER A 247 -4.65 25.26 33.77
CA SER A 247 -3.49 25.19 34.68
C SER A 247 -2.28 24.57 33.98
N ARG A 248 -1.09 24.58 34.60
CA ARG A 248 0.08 23.90 34.03
C ARG A 248 -0.16 22.40 33.87
N ALA A 249 -0.74 21.76 34.88
CA ALA A 249 -1.10 20.35 34.85
C ALA A 249 -2.20 20.06 33.81
N GLY A 250 -3.24 20.90 33.73
CA GLY A 250 -4.28 20.77 32.71
C GLY A 250 -3.72 20.91 31.29
N GLY A 251 -2.76 21.83 31.09
CA GLY A 251 -2.05 21.97 29.82
C GLY A 251 -1.21 20.74 29.46
N ALA A 252 -0.48 20.17 30.42
CA ALA A 252 0.28 18.94 30.19
C ALA A 252 -0.63 17.74 29.85
N LEU A 253 -1.78 17.63 30.52
CA LEU A 253 -2.77 16.59 30.24
C LEU A 253 -3.38 16.73 28.84
N LEU A 254 -3.66 17.96 28.38
CA LEU A 254 -4.11 18.22 27.01
C LEU A 254 -3.06 17.77 25.98
N VAL A 255 -1.77 18.05 26.21
CA VAL A 255 -0.70 17.59 25.32
C VAL A 255 -0.62 16.06 25.31
N GLY A 256 -0.61 15.41 26.48
CA GLY A 256 -0.57 13.96 26.59
C GLY A 256 -1.75 13.27 25.90
N ALA A 257 -2.98 13.79 26.10
CA ALA A 257 -4.18 13.26 25.46
C ALA A 257 -4.19 13.48 23.94
N ALA A 258 -3.65 14.60 23.44
CA ALA A 258 -3.49 14.83 22.01
C ALA A 258 -2.51 13.83 21.39
N VAL A 259 -1.34 13.62 22.01
CA VAL A 259 -0.34 12.64 21.54
C VAL A 259 -0.91 11.22 21.59
N LEU A 260 -1.64 10.86 22.65
CA LEU A 260 -2.30 9.55 22.77
C LEU A 260 -3.27 9.30 21.60
N ALA A 261 -4.14 10.28 21.30
CA ALA A 261 -5.07 10.14 20.19
C ALA A 261 -4.35 10.04 18.83
N LEU A 262 -3.31 10.86 18.62
CA LEU A 262 -2.54 10.90 17.39
C LEU A 262 -1.64 9.67 17.20
N ALA A 263 -1.40 8.89 18.25
CA ALA A 263 -0.72 7.60 18.15
C ALA A 263 -1.63 6.49 17.57
N GLY A 264 -2.96 6.65 17.64
CA GLY A 264 -3.92 5.66 17.15
C GLY A 264 -3.69 5.22 15.70
N PRO A 265 -3.65 6.17 14.73
CA PRO A 265 -3.41 5.82 13.33
C PRO A 265 -2.11 5.07 13.08
N SER A 266 -1.05 5.28 13.87
CA SER A 266 0.24 4.59 13.68
C SER A 266 0.20 3.10 14.01
N LEU A 267 -0.87 2.63 14.66
CA LEU A 267 -1.13 1.20 14.88
C LEU A 267 -1.74 0.53 13.66
N VAL A 268 -2.24 1.30 12.70
CA VAL A 268 -2.98 0.85 11.50
C VAL A 268 -2.22 1.30 10.24
N GLY A 269 -2.23 0.49 9.19
CA GLY A 269 -1.64 0.85 7.89
C GLY A 269 -0.13 0.68 7.77
N HIS A 270 0.45 1.21 6.70
CA HIS A 270 1.77 0.80 6.16
C HIS A 270 2.96 1.04 7.08
N THR A 271 2.92 2.04 7.97
CA THR A 271 4.09 2.47 8.77
C THR A 271 4.68 1.33 9.60
N ARG A 272 3.84 0.40 10.08
CA ARG A 272 4.28 -0.74 10.91
C ARG A 272 4.82 -1.93 10.13
N ALA A 273 4.47 -2.05 8.85
CA ALA A 273 4.98 -3.11 7.98
C ALA A 273 6.43 -2.86 7.55
N PHE A 274 6.90 -1.61 7.65
CA PHE A 274 8.27 -1.24 7.31
C PHE A 274 9.24 -1.30 8.51
N ALA A 275 10.48 -1.75 8.27
CA ALA A 275 11.56 -1.76 9.26
C ALA A 275 12.48 -0.52 9.16
N PRO A 276 13.06 0.01 10.25
CA PRO A 276 12.85 -0.39 11.63
C PRO A 276 11.55 0.21 12.19
N THR A 277 10.61 -0.65 12.57
CA THR A 277 9.24 -0.28 12.97
C THR A 277 9.17 0.82 14.04
N PRO A 278 9.97 0.78 15.14
CA PRO A 278 9.88 1.82 16.17
C PRO A 278 10.21 3.22 15.66
N LEU A 279 11.16 3.34 14.72
CA LEU A 279 11.55 4.62 14.16
C LEU A 279 10.45 5.19 13.28
N LEU A 280 9.83 4.35 12.44
CA LEU A 280 8.80 4.78 11.51
C LEU A 280 7.51 5.13 12.24
N VAL A 281 7.11 4.33 13.23
CA VAL A 281 5.99 4.65 14.12
C VAL A 281 6.23 5.99 14.83
N ALA A 282 7.43 6.19 15.39
CA ALA A 282 7.77 7.47 16.03
C ALA A 282 7.75 8.65 15.04
N ALA A 283 8.24 8.46 13.83
CA ALA A 283 8.22 9.47 12.77
C ALA A 283 6.80 9.82 12.34
N ASP A 284 5.92 8.83 12.22
CA ASP A 284 4.51 9.01 11.86
C ASP A 284 3.73 9.74 12.96
N VAL A 285 3.87 9.32 14.23
CA VAL A 285 3.29 10.06 15.37
C VAL A 285 3.79 11.51 15.40
N LEU A 286 5.10 11.73 15.20
CA LEU A 286 5.65 13.08 15.14
C LEU A 286 5.11 13.87 13.94
N HIS A 287 4.93 13.24 12.78
CA HIS A 287 4.33 13.85 11.60
C HIS A 287 2.89 14.31 11.86
N LEU A 288 2.08 13.45 12.49
CA LEU A 288 0.70 13.73 12.85
C LEU A 288 0.60 14.81 13.94
N VAL A 289 1.48 14.81 14.95
CA VAL A 289 1.57 15.88 15.96
C VAL A 289 1.94 17.21 15.32
N ALA A 290 2.90 17.23 14.39
CA ALA A 290 3.28 18.43 13.68
C ALA A 290 2.13 18.93 12.78
N GLY A 291 1.48 18.05 12.02
CA GLY A 291 0.30 18.37 11.21
C GLY A 291 -0.88 18.90 12.02
N ALA A 292 -1.19 18.28 13.15
CA ALA A 292 -2.23 18.75 14.08
C ALA A 292 -1.88 20.13 14.64
N THR A 293 -0.63 20.34 15.07
CA THR A 293 -0.16 21.64 15.58
C THR A 293 -0.26 22.72 14.51
N TRP A 294 0.02 22.39 13.24
CA TRP A 294 -0.11 23.32 12.12
C TRP A 294 -1.57 23.70 11.88
N LEU A 295 -2.45 22.72 11.64
CA LEU A 295 -3.86 22.96 11.35
C LEU A 295 -4.57 23.67 12.51
N GLY A 296 -4.45 23.12 13.72
CA GLY A 296 -5.08 23.67 14.90
C GLY A 296 -4.53 25.05 15.29
N GLY A 297 -3.26 25.31 14.99
CA GLY A 297 -2.66 26.62 15.15
C GLY A 297 -3.25 27.66 14.21
N LEU A 298 -3.39 27.35 12.92
CA LEU A 298 -4.02 28.24 11.94
C LEU A 298 -5.50 28.49 12.26
N VAL A 299 -6.28 27.44 12.54
CA VAL A 299 -7.69 27.58 12.91
C VAL A 299 -7.84 28.32 14.24
N GLY A 300 -6.99 28.01 15.22
CA GLY A 300 -6.95 28.69 16.51
C GLY A 300 -6.66 30.19 16.38
N LEU A 301 -5.71 30.56 15.52
CA LEU A 301 -5.43 31.97 15.19
C LEU A 301 -6.62 32.62 14.46
N ALA A 302 -7.20 31.98 13.45
CA ALA A 302 -8.35 32.51 12.72
C ALA A 302 -9.56 32.83 13.61
N LEU A 303 -9.72 32.07 14.71
CA LEU A 303 -10.79 32.27 15.69
C LEU A 303 -10.44 33.25 16.82
N SER A 304 -9.15 33.44 17.12
CA SER A 304 -8.70 34.26 18.25
C SER A 304 -8.21 35.66 17.84
N LEU A 305 -7.64 35.84 16.65
CA LEU A 305 -7.01 37.11 16.23
C LEU A 305 -7.96 38.29 16.31
N ARG A 306 -9.21 38.14 15.88
CA ARG A 306 -10.21 39.21 15.98
C ARG A 306 -10.54 39.57 17.43
N ALA A 307 -10.60 38.58 18.34
CA ALA A 307 -10.85 38.83 19.76
C ALA A 307 -9.64 39.41 20.50
N LEU A 308 -8.45 39.27 19.90
CA LEU A 308 -7.21 39.85 20.37
C LEU A 308 -6.94 41.26 19.79
N ALA A 309 -7.77 41.73 18.84
CA ALA A 309 -7.69 43.09 18.33
C ALA A 309 -7.86 44.11 19.49
N GLY A 310 -6.96 45.09 19.57
CA GLY A 310 -6.89 46.03 20.69
C GLY A 310 -6.20 45.50 21.96
N ARG A 311 -5.70 44.26 21.97
CA ARG A 311 -4.92 43.66 23.08
C ARG A 311 -3.49 43.35 22.64
N GLU A 312 -2.74 44.39 22.31
CA GLU A 312 -1.46 44.30 21.59
C GLU A 312 -0.45 43.36 22.23
N VAL A 313 -0.28 43.41 23.56
CA VAL A 313 0.66 42.54 24.29
C VAL A 313 0.27 41.06 24.17
N VAL A 314 -1.02 40.74 24.30
CA VAL A 314 -1.52 39.35 24.22
C VAL A 314 -1.49 38.85 22.79
N ALA A 315 -1.85 39.71 21.83
CA ALA A 315 -1.80 39.41 20.41
C ALA A 315 -0.36 39.12 19.95
N ALA A 316 0.59 39.98 20.32
CA ALA A 316 2.01 39.81 20.01
C ALA A 316 2.58 38.53 20.64
N ALA A 317 2.25 38.24 21.91
CA ALA A 317 2.69 37.02 22.57
C ALA A 317 2.13 35.75 21.89
N THR A 318 0.87 35.78 21.46
CA THR A 318 0.22 34.66 20.76
C THR A 318 0.89 34.42 19.40
N LEU A 319 1.07 35.49 18.61
CA LEU A 319 1.70 35.44 17.29
C LEU A 319 3.17 35.00 17.37
N ALA A 320 3.94 35.52 18.33
CA ALA A 320 5.34 35.14 18.52
C ALA A 320 5.49 33.66 18.88
N ARG A 321 4.66 33.15 19.81
CA ARG A 321 4.67 31.73 20.20
C ARG A 321 4.32 30.83 19.03
N PHE A 322 3.26 31.14 18.30
CA PHE A 322 2.91 30.35 17.13
C PHE A 322 3.98 30.43 16.05
N SER A 323 4.55 31.60 15.78
CA SER A 323 5.60 31.77 14.77
C SER A 323 6.87 30.97 15.10
N SER A 324 7.24 30.85 16.38
CA SER A 324 8.37 30.02 16.81
C SER A 324 8.05 28.54 16.67
N LEU A 325 6.85 28.11 17.06
CA LEU A 325 6.41 26.72 16.89
C LEU A 325 6.30 26.33 15.41
N ALA A 326 5.78 27.21 14.56
CA ALA A 326 5.58 26.96 13.15
C ALA A 326 6.88 26.61 12.41
N ALA A 327 8.01 27.21 12.78
CA ALA A 327 9.31 26.86 12.19
C ALA A 327 9.73 25.42 12.55
N GLY A 328 9.58 25.02 13.82
CA GLY A 328 9.85 23.67 14.26
C GLY A 328 8.88 22.64 13.65
N VAL A 329 7.60 23.01 13.54
CA VAL A 329 6.56 22.18 12.91
C VAL A 329 6.85 21.93 11.44
N LEU A 330 7.21 22.97 10.67
CA LEU A 330 7.56 22.81 9.25
C LEU A 330 8.78 21.90 9.07
N LEU A 331 9.82 22.06 9.90
CA LEU A 331 10.98 21.19 9.88
C LEU A 331 10.60 19.74 10.23
N ALA A 332 9.77 19.54 11.26
CA ALA A 332 9.31 18.22 11.67
C ALA A 332 8.50 17.54 10.55
N VAL A 333 7.51 18.22 9.95
CA VAL A 333 6.72 17.71 8.82
C VAL A 333 7.61 17.35 7.64
N ALA A 334 8.56 18.22 7.27
CA ALA A 334 9.47 17.98 6.15
C ALA A 334 10.40 16.77 6.42
N ALA A 335 11.02 16.71 7.59
CA ALA A 335 11.95 15.63 7.94
C ALA A 335 11.23 14.27 8.05
N THR A 336 10.13 14.21 8.80
CA THR A 336 9.35 12.98 8.97
C THR A 336 8.67 12.56 7.67
N GLY A 337 8.10 13.51 6.91
CA GLY A 337 7.46 13.22 5.62
C GLY A 337 8.45 12.70 4.58
N THR A 338 9.68 13.25 4.56
CA THR A 338 10.75 12.75 3.68
C THR A 338 11.19 11.35 4.09
N LEU A 339 11.39 11.10 5.40
CA LEU A 339 11.75 9.78 5.91
C LEU A 339 10.70 8.72 5.57
N LEU A 340 9.42 9.01 5.88
CA LEU A 340 8.30 8.12 5.58
C LEU A 340 8.15 7.90 4.07
N GLY A 341 8.15 8.98 3.28
CA GLY A 341 8.03 8.88 1.83
C GLY A 341 9.15 8.07 1.18
N TRP A 342 10.41 8.33 1.57
CA TRP A 342 11.55 7.55 1.06
C TRP A 342 11.41 6.07 1.42
N ARG A 343 11.02 5.79 2.67
CA ARG A 343 10.99 4.43 3.18
C ARG A 343 9.83 3.58 2.66
N ILE A 344 8.68 4.21 2.45
CA ILE A 344 7.44 3.56 2.00
C ILE A 344 7.46 3.35 0.48
N LEU A 345 7.96 4.34 -0.28
CA LEU A 345 7.84 4.32 -1.73
C LEU A 345 8.89 3.43 -2.43
N GLY A 346 10.07 3.29 -1.83
CA GLY A 346 11.14 2.38 -2.27
C GLY A 346 11.84 2.74 -3.59
N SER A 347 11.18 3.43 -4.53
CA SER A 347 11.76 3.84 -5.81
C SER A 347 11.22 5.18 -6.32
N TRP A 348 12.01 5.88 -7.13
CA TRP A 348 11.59 7.11 -7.81
C TRP A 348 10.55 6.85 -8.90
N GLY A 349 10.60 5.68 -9.56
CA GLY A 349 9.63 5.30 -10.59
C GLY A 349 8.20 5.19 -10.04
N ALA A 350 8.05 4.68 -8.81
CA ALA A 350 6.76 4.57 -8.15
C ALA A 350 6.06 5.93 -7.91
N LEU A 351 6.79 7.05 -7.86
CA LEU A 351 6.17 8.39 -7.71
C LEU A 351 5.24 8.75 -8.86
N VAL A 352 5.56 8.32 -10.07
CA VAL A 352 4.83 8.72 -11.28
C VAL A 352 4.07 7.57 -11.94
N ALA A 353 4.41 6.33 -11.56
CA ALA A 353 3.76 5.13 -12.08
C ALA A 353 2.47 4.76 -11.32
N THR A 354 2.32 5.17 -10.06
CA THR A 354 1.19 4.72 -9.21
C THR A 354 0.27 5.86 -8.80
N ARG A 355 -1.00 5.52 -8.53
CA ARG A 355 -1.98 6.49 -7.98
C ARG A 355 -1.53 7.05 -6.63
N TYR A 356 -0.89 6.23 -5.80
CA TYR A 356 -0.29 6.65 -4.55
C TYR A 356 0.77 7.74 -4.78
N GLY A 357 1.68 7.53 -5.73
CA GLY A 357 2.73 8.50 -6.07
C GLY A 357 2.16 9.86 -6.47
N TRP A 358 1.13 9.88 -7.33
CA TRP A 358 0.44 11.10 -7.73
C TRP A 358 -0.26 11.81 -6.57
N LEU A 359 -0.95 11.09 -5.70
CA LEU A 359 -1.59 11.65 -4.50
C LEU A 359 -0.54 12.21 -3.51
N LEU A 360 0.60 11.54 -3.36
CA LEU A 360 1.72 12.02 -2.54
C LEU A 360 2.29 13.32 -3.11
N LEU A 361 2.53 13.40 -4.42
CA LEU A 361 2.98 14.62 -5.09
C LEU A 361 1.98 15.76 -4.91
N ALA A 362 0.68 15.49 -5.05
CA ALA A 362 -0.37 16.47 -4.79
C ALA A 362 -0.34 16.97 -3.33
N LYS A 363 -0.21 16.05 -2.35
CA LYS A 363 -0.08 16.38 -0.92
C LYS A 363 1.13 17.28 -0.66
N VAL A 364 2.29 16.95 -1.23
CA VAL A 364 3.52 17.75 -1.11
C VAL A 364 3.35 19.12 -1.76
N GLY A 365 2.76 19.19 -2.96
CA GLY A 365 2.49 20.45 -3.66
C GLY A 365 1.59 21.40 -2.85
N VAL A 366 0.49 20.87 -2.28
CA VAL A 366 -0.39 21.67 -1.41
C VAL A 366 0.35 22.10 -0.13
N ALA A 367 1.14 21.23 0.49
CA ALA A 367 1.92 21.57 1.69
C ALA A 367 2.91 22.72 1.42
N LEU A 368 3.62 22.67 0.30
CA LEU A 368 4.55 23.71 -0.14
C LEU A 368 3.82 25.02 -0.43
N LEU A 369 2.63 24.97 -1.05
CA LEU A 369 1.80 26.15 -1.27
C LEU A 369 1.39 26.81 0.05
N VAL A 370 0.91 26.03 1.03
CA VAL A 370 0.53 26.56 2.35
C VAL A 370 1.75 27.12 3.08
N ALA A 371 2.91 26.46 3.02
CA ALA A 371 4.15 26.96 3.60
C ALA A 371 4.61 28.27 2.94
N ALA A 372 4.47 28.40 1.62
CA ALA A 372 4.78 29.64 0.88
C ALA A 372 3.85 30.79 1.27
N LEU A 373 2.54 30.52 1.42
CA LEU A 373 1.57 31.50 1.94
C LEU A 373 1.91 31.92 3.37
N GLY A 374 2.29 30.98 4.23
CA GLY A 374 2.73 31.26 5.60
C GLY A 374 4.01 32.10 5.64
N GLY A 375 4.97 31.82 4.76
CA GLY A 375 6.19 32.61 4.57
C GLY A 375 5.88 34.02 4.09
N TRP A 376 5.01 34.16 3.09
CA TRP A 376 4.52 35.46 2.61
C TRP A 376 3.86 36.25 3.75
N ASN A 377 2.99 35.60 4.52
CA ASN A 377 2.37 36.22 5.69
C ASN A 377 3.40 36.67 6.73
N ARG A 378 4.44 35.88 6.99
CA ARG A 378 5.50 36.20 7.96
C ARG A 378 6.39 37.36 7.52
N TRP A 379 6.80 37.40 6.25
CA TRP A 379 7.82 38.36 5.78
C TRP A 379 7.24 39.58 5.05
N ARG A 380 6.02 39.50 4.52
CA ARG A 380 5.36 40.62 3.81
C ARG A 380 4.19 41.17 4.60
N THR A 381 3.21 40.33 4.93
CA THR A 381 1.95 40.79 5.53
C THR A 381 2.15 41.27 6.97
N LEU A 382 2.84 40.50 7.80
CA LEU A 382 3.02 40.82 9.23
C LEU A 382 3.83 42.12 9.44
N PRO A 383 4.96 42.38 8.73
CA PRO A 383 5.65 43.65 8.84
C PRO A 383 4.87 44.85 8.30
N ALA A 384 3.92 44.64 7.38
CA ALA A 384 3.02 45.70 6.92
C ALA A 384 1.95 46.01 7.97
N VAL A 385 1.44 44.98 8.66
CA VAL A 385 0.47 45.09 9.76
C VAL A 385 1.09 45.80 10.98
N THR A 386 2.32 45.48 11.36
CA THR A 386 2.99 46.10 12.52
C THR A 386 3.31 47.58 12.31
N ARG A 387 3.39 48.03 11.05
CA ARG A 387 3.57 49.45 10.70
C ARG A 387 2.26 50.25 10.71
N ALA A 388 1.10 49.62 10.92
CA ALA A 388 -0.19 50.31 10.99
C ALA A 388 -0.36 51.09 12.31
N VAL A 389 -0.57 52.41 12.19
CA VAL A 389 -0.54 53.34 13.33
C VAL A 389 -1.94 53.66 13.88
N GLY A 390 -3.02 53.42 13.11
CA GLY A 390 -4.41 53.72 13.49
C GLY A 390 -5.28 52.49 13.84
N PHE A 391 -6.30 52.67 14.68
CA PHE A 391 -7.23 51.60 15.10
C PHE A 391 -7.93 50.92 13.90
N GLY A 392 -8.46 51.70 12.96
CA GLY A 392 -9.10 51.18 11.75
C GLY A 392 -8.13 50.45 10.82
N ASP A 393 -6.88 50.90 10.75
CA ASP A 393 -5.84 50.22 9.95
C ASP A 393 -5.39 48.92 10.60
N ARG A 394 -5.29 48.86 11.93
CA ARG A 394 -5.02 47.64 12.70
C ARG A 394 -6.16 46.62 12.55
N GLU A 395 -7.41 47.07 12.54
CA GLU A 395 -8.57 46.19 12.32
C GLU A 395 -8.59 45.62 10.88
N ARG A 396 -8.37 46.46 9.87
CA ARG A 396 -8.23 46.02 8.47
C ARG A 396 -7.07 45.06 8.27
N ALA A 397 -5.94 45.33 8.91
CA ALA A 397 -4.75 44.49 8.84
C ALA A 397 -4.97 43.14 9.53
N ALA A 398 -5.62 43.12 10.70
CA ALA A 398 -6.04 41.88 11.37
C ALA A 398 -7.04 41.08 10.53
N ALA A 399 -7.98 41.74 9.85
CA ALA A 399 -8.93 41.10 8.94
C ALA A 399 -8.24 40.48 7.71
N ALA A 400 -7.26 41.18 7.12
CA ALA A 400 -6.48 40.67 6.00
C ALA A 400 -5.67 39.42 6.39
N VAL A 401 -4.96 39.45 7.52
CA VAL A 401 -4.24 38.29 8.06
C VAL A 401 -5.19 37.13 8.38
N THR A 402 -6.36 37.43 8.98
CA THR A 402 -7.37 36.40 9.27
C THR A 402 -7.88 35.74 7.98
N ARG A 403 -8.05 36.50 6.90
CA ARG A 403 -8.48 35.95 5.61
C ARG A 403 -7.44 35.02 5.01
N THR A 404 -6.17 35.39 4.99
CA THR A 404 -5.10 34.52 4.47
C THR A 404 -4.92 33.28 5.34
N VAL A 405 -4.95 33.42 6.67
CA VAL A 405 -4.89 32.26 7.60
C VAL A 405 -6.06 31.30 7.40
N ARG A 406 -7.27 31.80 7.10
CA ARG A 406 -8.42 30.94 6.75
C ARG A 406 -8.22 30.18 5.45
N VAL A 407 -7.63 30.81 4.44
CA VAL A 407 -7.29 30.14 3.16
C VAL A 407 -6.25 29.06 3.40
N GLU A 408 -5.20 29.34 4.17
CA GLU A 408 -4.18 28.35 4.56
C GLU A 408 -4.82 27.16 5.30
N ALA A 409 -5.71 27.41 6.27
CA ALA A 409 -6.42 26.37 6.99
C ALA A 409 -7.34 25.53 6.08
N ALA A 410 -8.04 26.16 5.13
CA ALA A 410 -8.87 25.46 4.16
C ALA A 410 -8.03 24.56 3.23
N LEU A 411 -6.87 25.04 2.78
CA LEU A 411 -5.92 24.25 2.00
C LEU A 411 -5.37 23.06 2.79
N LEU A 412 -5.12 23.20 4.10
CA LEU A 412 -4.76 22.06 4.94
C LEU A 412 -5.90 21.04 5.07
N VAL A 413 -7.16 21.46 5.10
CA VAL A 413 -8.30 20.51 5.07
C VAL A 413 -8.34 19.76 3.74
N VAL A 414 -8.10 20.43 2.61
CA VAL A 414 -7.96 19.77 1.29
C VAL A 414 -6.79 18.79 1.28
N LEU A 415 -5.65 19.18 1.84
CA LEU A 415 -4.48 18.31 2.02
C LEU A 415 -4.83 17.06 2.83
N LEU A 416 -5.64 17.20 3.89
CA LEU A 416 -6.10 16.06 4.68
C LEU A 416 -7.11 15.19 3.92
N ALA A 417 -7.95 15.76 3.06
CA ALA A 417 -8.82 14.99 2.19
C ALA A 417 -8.01 14.11 1.21
N ILE A 418 -6.98 14.69 0.58
CA ILE A 418 -6.01 13.95 -0.24
C ILE A 418 -5.32 12.87 0.58
N THR A 419 -4.90 13.21 1.81
CA THR A 419 -4.23 12.27 2.72
C THR A 419 -5.16 11.11 3.10
N GLY A 420 -6.44 11.36 3.36
CA GLY A 420 -7.41 10.32 3.71
C GLY A 420 -7.65 9.30 2.60
N VAL A 421 -7.57 9.72 1.34
CA VAL A 421 -7.58 8.77 0.20
C VAL A 421 -6.22 8.08 0.06
N LEU A 422 -5.12 8.83 0.19
CA LEU A 422 -3.75 8.35 0.03
C LEU A 422 -3.42 7.19 0.98
N VAL A 423 -3.82 7.27 2.26
CA VAL A 423 -3.53 6.23 3.27
C VAL A 423 -4.23 4.89 2.97
N ASN A 424 -5.22 4.90 2.08
CA ASN A 424 -5.95 3.72 1.66
C ASN A 424 -5.45 3.15 0.31
N GLN A 425 -4.47 3.78 -0.35
CA GLN A 425 -3.91 3.31 -1.63
C GLN A 425 -2.65 2.47 -1.43
N SER A 426 -2.42 1.52 -2.34
CA SER A 426 -1.14 0.83 -2.42
C SER A 426 -0.03 1.74 -2.96
N PRO A 427 1.16 1.84 -2.31
CA PRO A 427 2.32 2.53 -2.83
C PRO A 427 2.94 1.86 -4.07
N ARG A 428 2.60 0.60 -4.36
CA ARG A 428 3.09 -0.15 -5.52
C ARG A 428 1.98 -0.40 -6.56
N ALA A 429 2.38 -0.70 -7.78
CA ALA A 429 1.45 -1.11 -8.82
C ALA A 429 0.95 -2.53 -8.52
N ALA A 430 -0.28 -2.86 -8.92
CA ALA A 430 -0.80 -4.22 -8.77
C ALA A 430 0.13 -5.20 -9.48
N SER A 431 0.79 -6.07 -8.69
CA SER A 431 1.59 -7.17 -9.19
C SER A 431 0.66 -8.35 -9.37
N VAL A 432 0.30 -8.63 -10.62
CA VAL A 432 -0.18 -9.89 -11.22
C VAL A 432 -1.27 -9.54 -12.23
N ALA A 433 -0.97 -9.77 -13.51
CA ALA A 433 -2.00 -9.82 -14.55
C ALA A 433 -2.78 -11.13 -14.37
N PRO A 434 -4.12 -11.14 -14.57
CA PRO A 434 -4.90 -12.36 -14.49
C PRO A 434 -4.25 -13.42 -15.39
N VAL A 435 -4.09 -14.64 -14.86
CA VAL A 435 -3.65 -15.80 -15.62
C VAL A 435 -4.80 -16.17 -16.57
N SER A 436 -4.87 -15.43 -17.67
CA SER A 436 -5.77 -15.67 -18.78
C SER A 436 -4.93 -15.65 -20.04
N GLY A 437 -4.75 -16.83 -20.62
CA GLY A 437 -4.01 -17.03 -21.85
C GLY A 437 -3.57 -18.46 -22.02
N THR A 438 -3.46 -18.91 -23.26
CA THR A 438 -2.63 -20.07 -23.63
C THR A 438 -1.33 -19.98 -22.84
N THR A 439 -0.96 -21.05 -22.14
CA THR A 439 0.13 -21.18 -21.15
C THR A 439 1.51 -20.73 -21.63
N GLY A 440 1.64 -20.19 -22.85
CA GLY A 440 2.89 -20.01 -23.58
C GLY A 440 3.50 -21.33 -23.99
N VAL A 441 2.73 -22.41 -23.89
CA VAL A 441 3.06 -23.72 -24.42
C VAL A 441 2.62 -23.74 -25.87
N GLY A 442 3.57 -23.73 -26.79
CA GLY A 442 3.31 -24.07 -28.18
C GLY A 442 3.05 -25.57 -28.25
N THR A 443 2.01 -26.01 -28.96
CA THR A 443 1.79 -27.44 -29.22
C THR A 443 1.64 -27.71 -30.72
N ALA A 444 2.21 -28.80 -31.19
CA ALA A 444 2.04 -29.27 -32.57
C ALA A 444 2.31 -30.78 -32.66
N THR A 445 2.00 -31.39 -33.80
CA THR A 445 2.24 -32.81 -34.05
C THR A 445 3.36 -33.03 -35.05
N ALA A 446 4.21 -34.02 -34.79
CA ALA A 446 5.30 -34.45 -35.65
C ALA A 446 5.12 -35.95 -35.93
N GLY A 447 4.45 -36.29 -37.04
CA GLY A 447 3.97 -37.65 -37.28
C GLY A 447 2.86 -38.00 -36.29
N ASP A 448 2.98 -39.15 -35.62
CA ASP A 448 2.06 -39.59 -34.56
C ASP A 448 2.45 -39.07 -33.15
N LEU A 449 3.54 -38.29 -33.06
CA LEU A 449 4.02 -37.72 -31.81
C LEU A 449 3.49 -36.31 -31.59
N ARG A 450 3.26 -35.97 -30.33
CA ARG A 450 2.92 -34.61 -29.89
C ARG A 450 4.17 -33.92 -29.36
N VAL A 451 4.40 -32.70 -29.82
CA VAL A 451 5.51 -31.85 -29.39
C VAL A 451 4.95 -30.66 -28.64
N LEU A 452 5.49 -30.38 -27.46
CA LEU A 452 5.20 -29.20 -26.64
C LEU A 452 6.48 -28.39 -26.49
N ALA A 453 6.38 -27.06 -26.54
CA ALA A 453 7.50 -26.16 -26.35
C ALA A 453 7.14 -25.01 -25.42
N VAL A 454 8.02 -24.68 -24.47
CA VAL A 454 7.86 -23.59 -23.50
C VAL A 454 9.13 -22.75 -23.47
N LEU A 455 8.97 -21.43 -23.45
CA LEU A 455 10.06 -20.50 -23.18
C LEU A 455 9.91 -19.95 -21.76
N ASP A 456 10.99 -19.78 -21.02
CA ASP A 456 11.01 -19.18 -19.67
C ASP A 456 12.21 -18.23 -19.53
N PRO A 457 12.06 -16.94 -19.15
CA PRO A 457 10.86 -16.25 -18.66
C PRO A 457 10.01 -15.52 -19.73
N ARG A 458 10.06 -15.95 -21.00
CA ARG A 458 9.28 -15.37 -22.13
C ARG A 458 9.52 -13.87 -22.34
N ARG A 459 10.75 -13.41 -22.19
CA ARG A 459 11.11 -11.98 -22.38
C ARG A 459 12.28 -11.81 -23.32
N THR A 460 12.55 -10.58 -23.74
CA THR A 460 13.79 -10.29 -24.46
C THR A 460 15.02 -10.55 -23.59
N GLY A 461 16.08 -11.08 -24.18
CA GLY A 461 17.29 -11.52 -23.50
C GLY A 461 17.35 -13.04 -23.27
N PRO A 462 18.10 -13.51 -22.26
CA PRO A 462 18.28 -14.92 -21.98
C PRO A 462 16.96 -15.61 -21.58
N ASN A 463 16.68 -16.75 -22.20
CA ASN A 463 15.58 -17.65 -21.88
C ASN A 463 16.05 -19.10 -21.93
N THR A 464 15.37 -19.94 -21.17
CA THR A 464 15.43 -21.39 -21.29
C THR A 464 14.27 -21.87 -22.17
N LEU A 465 14.57 -22.71 -23.16
CA LEU A 465 13.60 -23.40 -24.00
C LEU A 465 13.45 -24.84 -23.50
N LEU A 466 12.25 -25.24 -23.14
CA LEU A 466 11.88 -26.62 -22.84
C LEU A 466 11.11 -27.20 -24.02
N VAL A 467 11.48 -28.38 -24.48
CA VAL A 467 10.79 -29.15 -25.52
C VAL A 467 10.44 -30.51 -24.98
N GLN A 468 9.18 -30.89 -25.04
CA GLN A 468 8.69 -32.20 -24.64
C GLN A 468 8.12 -32.94 -25.84
N VAL A 469 8.45 -34.22 -25.97
CA VAL A 469 7.96 -35.13 -27.00
C VAL A 469 7.13 -36.21 -26.32
N GLN A 470 5.91 -36.42 -26.79
CA GLN A 470 4.95 -37.38 -26.26
C GLN A 470 4.40 -38.26 -27.37
N ASP A 471 3.98 -39.47 -27.03
CA ASP A 471 3.24 -40.34 -27.93
C ASP A 471 1.74 -39.99 -27.99
N ALA A 472 0.96 -40.79 -28.73
CA ALA A 472 -0.48 -40.58 -28.89
C ALA A 472 -1.29 -40.84 -27.59
N ALA A 473 -0.72 -41.54 -26.61
CA ALA A 473 -1.31 -41.74 -25.28
C ALA A 473 -0.94 -40.61 -24.30
N GLY A 474 -0.03 -39.70 -24.70
CA GLY A 474 0.45 -38.61 -23.87
C GLY A 474 1.69 -38.96 -23.03
N GLU A 475 2.21 -40.18 -23.18
CA GLU A 475 3.39 -40.65 -22.45
C GLU A 475 4.66 -40.03 -23.04
N PRO A 476 5.67 -39.68 -22.23
CA PRO A 476 6.93 -39.16 -22.74
C PRO A 476 7.62 -40.15 -23.69
N TYR A 477 8.04 -39.65 -24.85
CA TYR A 477 8.74 -40.44 -25.87
C TYR A 477 10.17 -39.94 -26.06
N ASP A 478 11.15 -40.83 -25.86
CA ASP A 478 12.58 -40.56 -26.07
C ASP A 478 13.01 -40.94 -27.50
N PRO A 479 13.14 -39.98 -28.44
CA PRO A 479 13.71 -40.24 -29.75
C PRO A 479 15.16 -40.75 -29.68
N PRO A 480 15.60 -41.61 -30.62
CA PRO A 480 16.97 -42.12 -30.72
C PRO A 480 18.08 -41.05 -30.75
N VAL A 481 17.76 -39.83 -31.17
CA VAL A 481 18.64 -38.67 -31.19
C VAL A 481 17.87 -37.47 -30.67
N ASN A 482 18.55 -36.55 -29.98
CA ASN A 482 17.94 -35.30 -29.50
C ASN A 482 17.21 -34.55 -30.64
N PRO A 483 16.03 -33.97 -30.37
CA PRO A 483 15.34 -33.14 -31.33
C PRO A 483 16.21 -31.98 -31.82
N VAL A 484 16.10 -31.66 -33.10
CA VAL A 484 16.72 -30.45 -33.67
C VAL A 484 15.69 -29.34 -33.59
N VAL A 485 16.03 -28.26 -32.90
CA VAL A 485 15.13 -27.14 -32.66
C VAL A 485 15.67 -25.89 -33.33
N GLU A 486 14.85 -25.21 -34.13
CA GLU A 486 15.17 -23.92 -34.74
C GLU A 486 14.16 -22.87 -34.32
N MET A 487 14.62 -21.63 -34.18
CA MET A 487 13.76 -20.52 -33.77
C MET A 487 13.88 -19.36 -34.74
N ARG A 488 12.72 -18.83 -35.17
CA ARG A 488 12.63 -17.67 -36.07
C ARG A 488 11.45 -16.78 -35.73
N THR A 489 11.50 -15.54 -36.20
CA THR A 489 10.42 -14.54 -36.09
C THR A 489 10.50 -13.64 -37.32
N ASP A 490 9.45 -12.89 -37.66
CA ASP A 490 9.35 -12.08 -38.90
C ASP A 490 10.63 -11.28 -39.25
N GLY A 491 11.44 -11.82 -40.17
CA GLY A 491 12.69 -11.20 -40.65
C GLY A 491 13.93 -11.43 -39.79
N LEU A 492 13.90 -12.34 -38.80
CA LEU A 492 15.04 -12.70 -37.96
C LEU A 492 15.02 -14.19 -37.60
N ASP A 493 16.09 -14.88 -38.01
CA ASP A 493 16.32 -16.30 -37.73
C ASP A 493 17.52 -16.42 -36.79
N ILE A 494 17.34 -17.08 -35.63
CA ILE A 494 18.44 -17.32 -34.67
C ILE A 494 19.06 -18.70 -34.83
N GLY A 495 18.58 -19.49 -35.79
CA GLY A 495 19.09 -20.80 -36.15
C GLY A 495 18.81 -21.87 -35.10
N THR A 496 19.67 -22.88 -35.09
CA THR A 496 19.51 -24.06 -34.24
C THR A 496 19.79 -23.74 -32.77
N VAL A 497 18.86 -24.10 -31.90
CA VAL A 497 19.01 -24.11 -30.44
C VAL A 497 19.42 -25.51 -30.01
N THR A 498 20.61 -25.64 -29.44
CA THR A 498 21.08 -26.92 -28.89
C THR A 498 20.25 -27.29 -27.67
N VAL A 499 19.61 -28.46 -27.72
CA VAL A 499 18.85 -29.02 -26.60
C VAL A 499 19.50 -30.30 -26.06
N THR A 500 19.44 -30.46 -24.73
CA THR A 500 19.95 -31.63 -24.00
C THR A 500 18.84 -32.29 -23.20
N PRO A 501 18.77 -33.64 -23.13
CA PRO A 501 17.76 -34.33 -22.35
C PRO A 501 17.93 -34.03 -20.86
N ILE A 502 16.82 -33.82 -20.17
CA ILE A 502 16.78 -33.57 -18.72
C ILE A 502 15.87 -34.55 -17.97
N ALA A 503 14.88 -35.11 -18.66
CA ALA A 503 13.98 -36.16 -18.17
C ALA A 503 13.44 -36.95 -19.39
N ALA A 504 12.67 -38.02 -19.15
CA ALA A 504 12.04 -38.79 -20.22
C ALA A 504 11.22 -37.86 -21.14
N GLY A 505 11.44 -37.98 -22.45
CA GLY A 505 10.83 -37.17 -23.50
C GLY A 505 11.08 -35.67 -23.40
N THR A 506 11.93 -35.19 -22.50
CA THR A 506 12.03 -33.77 -22.15
C THR A 506 13.45 -33.23 -22.33
N TYR A 507 13.55 -32.12 -23.07
CA TYR A 507 14.79 -31.52 -23.51
C TYR A 507 14.86 -30.04 -23.13
N ARG A 508 16.04 -29.57 -22.75
CA ARG A 508 16.32 -28.18 -22.36
C ARG A 508 17.38 -27.57 -23.26
N GLY A 509 17.14 -26.36 -23.74
CA GLY A 509 18.13 -25.51 -24.42
C GLY A 509 18.16 -24.11 -23.84
N GLU A 510 19.31 -23.43 -23.92
CA GLU A 510 19.43 -22.02 -23.56
C GLU A 510 19.43 -21.18 -24.84
N VAL A 511 18.64 -20.11 -24.86
CA VAL A 511 18.46 -19.26 -26.04
C VAL A 511 18.37 -17.78 -25.66
N VAL A 512 19.01 -16.91 -26.43
CA VAL A 512 18.90 -15.46 -26.24
C VAL A 512 17.94 -14.91 -27.28
N VAL A 513 16.82 -14.37 -26.82
CA VAL A 513 15.76 -13.84 -27.67
C VAL A 513 15.95 -12.32 -27.85
N PRO A 514 16.28 -11.84 -29.05
CA PRO A 514 16.67 -10.45 -29.26
C PRO A 514 15.52 -9.44 -29.32
N ARG A 515 14.26 -9.90 -29.48
CA ARG A 515 13.09 -9.02 -29.57
C ARG A 515 11.79 -9.72 -29.15
N ALA A 516 10.84 -8.91 -28.70
CA ALA A 516 9.48 -9.34 -28.40
C ALA A 516 8.68 -9.63 -29.68
N GLY A 517 7.57 -10.36 -29.52
CA GLY A 517 6.67 -10.75 -30.60
C GLY A 517 6.49 -12.26 -30.70
N GLU A 518 5.88 -12.70 -31.79
CA GLU A 518 5.66 -14.13 -32.08
C GLU A 518 6.93 -14.77 -32.63
N TRP A 519 7.27 -15.93 -32.08
CA TRP A 519 8.39 -16.77 -32.49
C TRP A 519 7.87 -18.12 -32.97
N GLU A 520 8.28 -18.54 -34.16
CA GLU A 520 8.09 -19.88 -34.69
C GLU A 520 9.24 -20.75 -34.20
N VAL A 521 8.90 -21.81 -33.48
CA VAL A 521 9.80 -22.86 -33.01
C VAL A 521 9.58 -24.07 -33.89
N GLN A 522 10.54 -24.40 -34.76
CA GLN A 522 10.50 -25.59 -35.58
C GLN A 522 11.22 -26.71 -34.84
N VAL A 523 10.56 -27.86 -34.67
CA VAL A 523 11.12 -29.03 -33.98
C VAL A 523 11.11 -30.20 -34.95
N SER A 524 12.29 -30.77 -35.19
CA SER A 524 12.48 -32.01 -35.95
C SER A 524 12.78 -33.14 -34.99
N VAL A 525 11.95 -34.18 -35.00
CA VAL A 525 12.11 -35.36 -34.15
C VAL A 525 12.59 -36.52 -35.02
N ALA A 526 13.74 -37.10 -34.72
CA ALA A 526 14.28 -38.22 -35.48
C ALA A 526 13.70 -39.54 -34.95
N LEU A 527 12.92 -40.26 -35.77
CA LEU A 527 12.37 -41.58 -35.41
C LEU A 527 13.24 -42.71 -35.95
N SER A 528 13.87 -42.50 -37.10
CA SER A 528 14.82 -43.42 -37.71
C SER A 528 15.78 -42.68 -38.65
N PRO A 529 16.84 -43.31 -39.17
CA PRO A 529 17.72 -42.69 -40.17
C PRO A 529 17.01 -42.21 -41.45
N PHE A 530 15.77 -42.67 -41.68
CA PHE A 530 14.98 -42.35 -42.87
C PHE A 530 13.69 -41.59 -42.55
N ASP A 531 13.40 -41.31 -41.27
CA ASP A 531 12.15 -40.69 -40.84
C ASP A 531 12.39 -39.63 -39.75
N ASN A 532 12.13 -38.37 -40.12
CA ASN A 532 12.36 -37.18 -39.31
C ASN A 532 11.17 -36.23 -39.45
N PRO A 533 10.01 -36.51 -38.83
CA PRO A 533 8.89 -35.59 -38.85
C PRO A 533 9.28 -34.24 -38.25
N VAL A 534 8.86 -33.17 -38.93
CA VAL A 534 9.12 -31.78 -38.54
C VAL A 534 7.80 -31.09 -38.26
N THR A 535 7.75 -30.33 -37.16
CA THR A 535 6.59 -29.54 -36.79
C THR A 535 6.98 -28.11 -36.43
N THR A 536 6.00 -27.21 -36.39
CA THR A 536 6.24 -25.80 -36.06
C THR A 536 5.22 -25.31 -35.06
N LEU A 537 5.70 -24.73 -33.97
CA LEU A 537 4.93 -24.21 -32.86
C LEU A 537 5.11 -22.70 -32.78
N ARG A 538 4.13 -21.97 -32.24
CA ARG A 538 4.22 -20.52 -32.04
C ARG A 538 4.26 -20.17 -30.56
N LEU A 539 5.23 -19.35 -30.18
CA LEU A 539 5.44 -18.86 -28.83
C LEU A 539 5.47 -17.33 -28.82
N THR A 540 4.76 -16.71 -27.87
CA THR A 540 4.76 -15.25 -27.69
C THR A 540 5.84 -14.82 -26.70
N VAL A 541 6.69 -13.86 -27.08
CA VAL A 541 7.73 -13.26 -26.23
C VAL A 541 7.37 -11.82 -25.90
N ARG A 542 7.43 -11.48 -24.61
CA ARG A 542 7.15 -10.14 -24.06
C ARG A 542 8.38 -9.22 -24.14
N PRO A 543 8.20 -7.89 -24.20
CA PRO A 543 9.30 -6.92 -24.22
C PRO A 543 10.26 -7.05 -23.05
#